data_AF-A0A3M2L1H5-F1
#
_entry.id   AF-A0A3M2L1H5-F1
#
_cell.length_a   1.000
_cell.length_b   1.000
_cell.length_c   1.000
_cell.angle_alpha   90.00
_cell.angle_beta   90.00
_cell.angle_gamma   90.00
#
_symmetry.space_group_name_H-M   'P 1'
#
loop_
_entity.id
_entity.type
_entity.pdbx_description
1 polymer ?
#
loop_
_entity_poly.entity_id
_entity_poly.type
_entity_poly.pdbx_seq_one_letter_code
_entity_poly.pdbx_strand_id
1 'polypeptide(L)'
;MAPLIILITVTLAVLAAGRLGVAALRDPTVALRGGLAAMFTTTGLAHFIGLRHELIAMVPPALPAPGFLVTLTGVLELLGAVGLLWQPWTARWAAIGLTAQLVLMFPANVYAAIDHQSTAFEDRLVPRTLMQIVFLAATVTVVARTRQTPAKLPA
;
A
#
# COMPACT_ATOMS: atom_id res chain seq x y z
N MET A 1 -12.55 -0.63 4.15
CA MET A 1 -12.40 0.81 3.77
C MET A 1 -11.23 1.55 4.44
N ALA A 2 -10.80 1.17 5.65
CA ALA A 2 -9.78 1.93 6.40
C ALA A 2 -8.48 2.27 5.62
N PRO A 3 -7.86 1.35 4.84
CA PRO A 3 -6.64 1.68 4.09
C PRO A 3 -6.84 2.81 3.07
N LEU A 4 -7.98 2.82 2.37
CA LEU A 4 -8.32 3.86 1.40
C LEU A 4 -8.47 5.23 2.08
N ILE A 5 -9.14 5.26 3.23
CA ILE A 5 -9.32 6.49 4.00
C ILE A 5 -7.97 7.03 4.44
N ILE A 6 -7.07 6.17 4.96
CA ILE A 6 -5.72 6.57 5.40
C ILE A 6 -4.92 7.12 4.22
N LEU A 7 -4.91 6.43 3.08
CA LEU A 7 -4.22 6.89 1.87
C LEU A 7 -4.69 8.30 1.48
N ILE A 8 -5.99 8.53 1.39
CA ILE A 8 -6.56 9.81 0.96
C ILE A 8 -6.27 10.90 2.00
N THR A 9 -6.61 10.64 3.27
CA THR A 9 -6.51 11.64 4.34
C THR A 9 -5.07 12.10 4.55
N VAL A 10 -4.11 11.17 4.62
CA VAL A 10 -2.69 11.52 4.79
C VAL A 10 -2.15 12.23 3.55
N THR A 11 -2.50 11.78 2.34
CA THR A 11 -2.09 12.47 1.11
C THR A 11 -2.60 13.92 1.09
N LEU A 12 -3.87 14.13 1.41
CA LEU A 12 -4.47 15.47 1.45
C LEU A 12 -3.87 16.34 2.56
N ALA A 13 -3.58 15.77 3.73
CA ALA A 13 -2.93 16.48 4.83
C ALA A 13 -1.52 16.95 4.44
N VAL A 14 -0.72 16.10 3.79
CA VAL A 14 0.63 16.49 3.32
C VAL A 14 0.54 17.54 2.22
N LEU A 15 -0.40 17.43 1.27
CA LEU A 15 -0.65 18.46 0.25
C LEU A 15 -1.06 19.80 0.88
N ALA A 16 -1.93 19.78 1.89
CA ALA A 16 -2.36 20.97 2.61
C ALA A 16 -1.16 21.62 3.32
N ALA A 17 -0.33 20.85 4.02
CA ALA A 17 0.90 21.35 4.64
C ALA A 17 1.86 21.99 3.62
N GLY A 18 2.00 21.40 2.42
CA GLY A 18 2.77 21.99 1.33
C GLY A 18 2.21 23.34 0.85
N ARG A 19 0.88 23.47 0.77
CA ARG A 19 0.20 24.74 0.43
C ARG A 19 0.29 25.78 1.53
N LEU A 20 0.33 25.36 2.80
CA LEU A 20 0.45 26.23 3.97
C LEU A 20 1.88 26.71 4.24
N GLY A 21 2.86 26.34 3.41
CA GLY A 21 4.19 26.96 3.43
C GLY A 21 5.37 25.99 3.58
N VAL A 22 5.12 24.69 3.79
CA VAL A 22 6.22 23.71 3.90
C VAL A 22 6.73 23.36 2.50
N ALA A 23 7.75 24.08 2.02
CA ALA A 23 8.27 23.95 0.65
C ALA A 23 8.64 22.50 0.27
N ALA A 24 9.18 21.73 1.21
CA ALA A 24 9.54 20.32 1.02
C ALA A 24 8.35 19.39 0.71
N LEU A 25 7.12 19.78 1.06
CA LEU A 25 5.90 18.98 0.90
C LEU A 25 5.03 19.42 -0.29
N ARG A 26 5.51 20.38 -1.09
CA ARG A 26 4.75 20.90 -2.24
C ARG A 26 4.67 19.92 -3.40
N ASP A 27 5.60 18.98 -3.51
CA ASP A 27 5.57 17.96 -4.55
C ASP A 27 4.43 16.96 -4.25
N PRO A 28 3.43 16.83 -5.15
CA PRO A 28 2.35 15.86 -4.99
C PRO A 28 2.85 14.41 -4.86
N THR A 29 4.03 14.10 -5.41
CA THR A 29 4.67 12.78 -5.30
C THR A 29 5.09 12.50 -3.87
N VAL A 30 5.59 13.50 -3.14
CA VAL A 30 5.94 13.38 -1.72
C VAL A 30 4.69 13.14 -0.89
N ALA A 31 3.60 13.85 -1.17
CA ALA A 31 2.33 13.62 -0.49
C ALA A 31 1.78 12.21 -0.71
N LEU A 32 1.80 11.73 -1.96
CA LEU A 32 1.34 10.38 -2.30
C LEU A 32 2.21 9.29 -1.64
N ARG A 33 3.54 9.49 -1.59
CA ARG A 33 4.46 8.61 -0.86
C ARG A 33 4.14 8.56 0.63
N GLY A 34 3.82 9.71 1.24
CA GLY A 34 3.37 9.79 2.63
C GLY A 34 2.08 9.01 2.87
N GLY A 35 1.08 9.20 2.01
CA GLY A 35 -0.19 8.47 2.11
C GLY A 35 -0.04 6.96 1.94
N LEU A 36 0.73 6.51 0.95
CA LEU A 36 1.04 5.09 0.74
C LEU A 36 1.82 4.50 1.92
N ALA A 37 2.81 5.22 2.45
CA ALA A 37 3.57 4.75 3.60
C ALA A 37 2.68 4.59 4.84
N ALA A 38 1.80 5.55 5.13
CA ALA A 38 0.85 5.43 6.24
C ALA A 38 -0.14 4.28 6.06
N MET A 39 -0.67 4.12 4.83
CA MET A 39 -1.56 3.02 4.48
C MET A 39 -0.88 1.66 4.69
N PHE A 40 0.28 1.43 4.08
CA PHE A 40 1.01 0.15 4.17
C PHE A 40 1.59 -0.10 5.56
N THR A 41 1.90 0.94 6.33
CA THR A 41 2.27 0.77 7.74
C THR A 41 1.08 0.20 8.51
N THR A 42 -0.11 0.74 8.29
CA THR A 42 -1.32 0.30 9.01
C THR A 42 -1.72 -1.12 8.61
N THR A 43 -1.72 -1.45 7.31
CA THR A 43 -2.01 -2.82 6.86
C THR A 43 -0.91 -3.78 7.27
N GLY A 44 0.36 -3.37 7.24
CA GLY A 44 1.49 -4.19 7.66
C GLY A 44 1.41 -4.57 9.13
N LEU A 45 1.04 -3.62 9.99
CA LEU A 45 0.82 -3.87 11.42
C LEU A 45 -0.34 -4.83 11.68
N ALA A 46 -1.39 -4.81 10.86
CA ALA A 46 -2.54 -5.72 11.01
C ALA A 46 -2.16 -7.22 10.90
N HIS A 47 -1.05 -7.54 10.23
CA HIS A 47 -0.53 -8.90 10.14
C HIS A 47 0.00 -9.43 11.47
N PHE A 48 0.33 -8.54 12.40
CA PHE A 48 0.91 -8.88 13.71
C PHE A 48 -0.04 -8.53 14.86
N ILE A 49 -0.93 -7.56 14.68
CA ILE A 49 -1.75 -6.99 15.75
C ILE A 49 -3.22 -7.01 15.33
N GLY A 50 -4.07 -7.66 16.13
CA GLY A 50 -5.53 -7.63 16.02
C GLY A 50 -6.13 -8.51 14.92
N LEU A 51 -5.61 -8.47 13.69
CA LEU A 51 -6.27 -9.05 12.51
C LEU A 51 -5.56 -10.29 11.92
N ARG A 52 -4.52 -10.79 12.58
CA ARG A 52 -3.70 -11.90 12.05
C ARG A 52 -4.53 -13.15 11.71
N HIS A 53 -5.46 -13.54 12.57
CA HIS A 53 -6.29 -14.74 12.33
C HIS A 53 -7.21 -14.58 11.13
N GLU A 54 -7.80 -13.39 10.96
CA GLU A 54 -8.64 -13.07 9.81
C GLU A 54 -7.85 -13.09 8.51
N LEU A 55 -6.64 -12.50 8.50
CA LEU A 55 -5.76 -12.49 7.33
C LEU A 55 -5.30 -13.90 6.94
N ILE A 56 -5.07 -14.80 7.91
CA ILE A 56 -4.75 -16.21 7.64
C ILE A 56 -5.95 -16.93 7.02
N ALA A 57 -7.18 -16.65 7.49
CA ALA A 57 -8.38 -17.25 6.93
C ALA A 57 -8.59 -16.85 5.45
N MET A 58 -8.19 -15.64 5.07
CA MET A 58 -8.25 -15.14 3.69
C MET A 58 -7.24 -15.81 2.74
N VAL A 59 -6.29 -16.60 3.23
CA VAL A 59 -5.30 -17.27 2.36
C VAL A 59 -5.95 -18.48 1.69
N PRO A 60 -5.96 -18.57 0.35
CA PRO A 60 -6.53 -19.71 -0.35
C PRO A 60 -5.88 -21.04 0.07
N PRO A 61 -6.65 -22.13 0.20
CA PRO A 61 -6.15 -23.43 0.68
C PRO A 61 -5.11 -24.08 -0.24
N ALA A 62 -5.01 -23.62 -1.50
CA ALA A 62 -4.00 -24.06 -2.45
C ALA A 62 -2.57 -23.58 -2.10
N LEU A 63 -2.43 -22.57 -1.23
CA LEU A 63 -1.14 -22.04 -0.82
C LEU A 63 -0.66 -22.71 0.48
N PRO A 64 0.63 -23.14 0.54
CA PRO A 64 1.18 -23.74 1.74
C PRO A 64 1.46 -22.69 2.82
N ALA A 65 1.42 -23.12 4.08
CA ALA A 65 1.85 -22.33 5.25
C ALA A 65 1.26 -20.90 5.32
N PRO A 66 -0.07 -20.74 5.41
CA PRO A 66 -0.74 -19.43 5.36
C PRO A 66 -0.26 -18.46 6.44
N GLY A 67 0.04 -18.94 7.65
CA GLY A 67 0.60 -18.11 8.72
C GLY A 67 2.00 -17.54 8.41
N PHE A 68 2.83 -18.27 7.67
CA PHE A 68 4.12 -17.77 7.21
C PHE A 68 3.94 -16.73 6.11
N LEU A 69 3.07 -16.99 5.13
CA LEU A 69 2.78 -16.05 4.05
C LEU A 69 2.28 -14.71 4.59
N VAL A 70 1.34 -14.72 5.53
CA VAL A 70 0.85 -13.50 6.21
C VAL A 70 1.99 -12.78 6.94
N THR A 71 2.86 -13.52 7.63
CA THR A 71 4.02 -12.90 8.30
C THR A 71 4.95 -12.24 7.29
N LEU A 72 5.26 -12.93 6.18
CA LEU A 72 6.14 -12.45 5.13
C LEU A 72 5.58 -11.19 4.46
N THR A 73 4.31 -11.23 4.04
CA THR A 73 3.66 -10.07 3.42
C THR A 73 3.62 -8.89 4.38
N GLY A 74 3.33 -9.09 5.67
CA GLY A 74 3.35 -8.03 6.67
C GLY A 74 4.72 -7.36 6.82
N VAL A 75 5.80 -8.14 6.88
CA VAL A 75 7.17 -7.59 6.92
C VAL A 75 7.48 -6.79 5.65
N LEU A 76 7.12 -7.32 4.47
CA LEU A 76 7.37 -6.65 3.19
C LEU A 76 6.59 -5.33 3.07
N GLU A 77 5.36 -5.24 3.59
CA GLU A 77 4.60 -3.98 3.62
C GLU A 77 5.31 -2.92 4.47
N LEU A 78 5.79 -3.30 5.65
CA LEU A 78 6.50 -2.37 6.56
C LEU A 78 7.84 -1.92 5.95
N LEU A 79 8.61 -2.84 5.37
CA LEU A 79 9.85 -2.49 4.67
C LEU A 79 9.59 -1.58 3.46
N GLY A 80 8.52 -1.86 2.71
CA GLY A 80 8.08 -1.02 1.60
C GLY A 80 7.67 0.38 2.07
N ALA A 81 6.92 0.49 3.16
CA ALA A 81 6.51 1.77 3.74
C ALA A 81 7.72 2.62 4.16
N VAL A 82 8.71 2.01 4.82
CA VAL A 82 9.98 2.69 5.17
C VAL A 82 10.74 3.10 3.90
N GLY A 83 10.84 2.19 2.92
CA GLY A 83 11.52 2.45 1.66
C GLY A 83 10.89 3.60 0.85
N LEU A 84 9.57 3.75 0.92
CA LEU A 84 8.82 4.87 0.31
C LEU A 84 9.20 6.22 0.91
N LEU A 85 9.60 6.31 2.17
CA LEU A 85 9.91 7.58 2.84
C LEU A 85 11.39 7.97 2.78
N TRP A 86 12.29 7.02 2.47
CA TRP A 86 13.73 7.21 2.63
C TRP A 86 14.39 8.13 1.58
N GLN A 87 14.68 7.61 0.37
CA GLN A 87 15.29 8.36 -0.73
C GLN A 87 14.50 8.12 -2.03
N PRO A 88 14.55 9.01 -3.03
CA PRO A 88 13.80 8.83 -4.28
C PRO A 88 14.09 7.50 -4.98
N TRP A 89 15.36 7.07 -4.96
CA TRP A 89 15.78 5.78 -5.53
C TRP A 89 15.19 4.58 -4.77
N THR A 90 15.22 4.59 -3.43
CA THR A 90 14.64 3.50 -2.63
C THR A 90 13.12 3.47 -2.75
N ALA A 91 12.48 4.63 -2.84
CA ALA A 91 11.04 4.74 -2.98
C ALA A 91 10.54 4.13 -4.30
N ARG A 92 11.34 4.21 -5.37
CA ARG A 92 11.04 3.52 -6.62
C ARG A 92 10.98 2.01 -6.43
N TRP A 93 12.01 1.42 -5.84
CA TRP A 93 12.08 -0.03 -5.63
C TRP A 93 11.02 -0.51 -4.64
N ALA A 94 10.79 0.26 -3.57
CA ALA A 94 9.70 0.02 -2.62
C ALA A 94 8.33 0.04 -3.32
N ALA A 95 8.05 1.05 -4.15
CA ALA A 95 6.80 1.14 -4.90
C ALA A 95 6.63 -0.01 -5.90
N ILE A 96 7.71 -0.47 -6.57
CA ILE A 96 7.68 -1.66 -7.44
C ILE A 96 7.33 -2.90 -6.61
N GLY A 97 8.01 -3.13 -5.49
CA GLY A 97 7.76 -4.28 -4.61
C GLY A 97 6.33 -4.30 -4.07
N LEU A 98 5.85 -3.16 -3.57
CA LEU A 98 4.47 -3.01 -3.09
C LEU A 98 3.43 -3.21 -4.21
N THR A 99 3.72 -2.74 -5.43
CA THR A 99 2.86 -3.01 -6.60
C THR A 99 2.78 -4.50 -6.89
N ALA A 100 3.93 -5.20 -6.92
CA ALA A 100 3.97 -6.63 -7.14
C ALA A 100 3.21 -7.39 -6.04
N GLN A 101 3.38 -6.98 -4.78
CA GLN A 101 2.67 -7.58 -3.66
C GLN A 101 1.15 -7.38 -3.77
N LEU A 102 0.67 -6.19 -4.11
CA LEU A 102 -0.76 -5.96 -4.36
C LEU A 102 -1.28 -6.93 -5.42
N VAL A 103 -0.60 -7.06 -6.56
CA VAL A 103 -0.99 -8.01 -7.63
C VAL A 103 -1.03 -9.45 -7.11
N LEU A 104 0.00 -9.88 -6.37
CA LEU A 104 0.10 -11.23 -5.83
C LEU A 104 -0.95 -11.55 -4.75
N MET A 105 -1.39 -10.56 -3.98
CA MET A 105 -2.42 -10.73 -2.95
C MET A 105 -3.84 -10.65 -3.51
N PHE A 106 -4.04 -10.19 -4.75
CA PHE A 106 -5.37 -10.08 -5.34
C PHE A 106 -6.15 -11.39 -5.38
N PRO A 107 -5.57 -12.56 -5.73
CA PRO A 107 -6.27 -13.84 -5.64
C PRO A 107 -6.81 -14.16 -4.23
N ALA A 108 -6.07 -13.81 -3.17
CA ALA A 108 -6.54 -13.98 -1.79
C ALA A 108 -7.72 -13.04 -1.49
N ASN A 109 -7.71 -11.81 -2.00
CA ASN A 109 -8.85 -10.89 -1.88
C ASN A 109 -10.10 -11.38 -2.64
N VAL A 110 -9.92 -12.02 -3.81
CA VAL A 110 -11.01 -12.63 -4.56
C VAL A 110 -11.57 -13.83 -3.81
N TYR A 111 -10.71 -14.72 -3.32
CA TYR A 111 -11.10 -15.87 -2.48
C TYR A 111 -11.88 -15.40 -1.25
N ALA A 112 -11.35 -14.41 -0.51
CA ALA A 112 -12.02 -13.86 0.65
C ALA A 112 -13.40 -13.27 0.32
N ALA A 113 -13.56 -12.61 -0.82
CA ALA A 113 -14.85 -12.02 -1.21
C ALA A 113 -15.91 -13.07 -1.61
N ILE A 114 -15.49 -14.27 -1.99
CA ILE A 114 -16.36 -15.37 -2.43
C ILE A 114 -16.66 -16.32 -1.28
N ASP A 115 -15.64 -16.71 -0.52
CA ASP A 115 -15.69 -17.78 0.48
C ASP A 115 -15.98 -17.26 1.89
N HIS A 116 -15.60 -16.02 2.21
CA HIS A 116 -15.98 -15.38 3.47
C HIS A 116 -17.23 -14.54 3.27
N GLN A 117 -18.37 -15.05 3.76
CA GLN A 117 -19.69 -14.41 3.71
C GLN A 117 -19.79 -13.19 4.64
N SER A 118 -18.86 -12.23 4.54
CA SER A 118 -19.09 -10.92 5.16
C SER A 118 -20.27 -10.25 4.46
N THR A 119 -21.23 -9.80 5.26
CA THR A 119 -22.41 -9.08 4.77
C THR A 119 -22.11 -7.61 4.47
N ALA A 120 -20.93 -7.12 4.88
CA ALA A 120 -20.52 -5.74 4.69
C ALA A 120 -20.31 -5.42 3.20
N PHE A 121 -20.74 -4.23 2.78
CA PHE A 121 -20.66 -3.84 1.36
C PHE A 121 -19.21 -3.81 0.88
N GLU A 122 -18.30 -3.27 1.70
CA GLU A 122 -16.88 -3.13 1.42
C GLU A 122 -16.12 -4.45 1.25
N ASP A 123 -16.67 -5.56 1.76
CA ASP A 123 -16.07 -6.89 1.64
C ASP A 123 -16.44 -7.60 0.35
N ARG A 124 -17.41 -7.07 -0.41
CA ARG A 124 -17.80 -7.61 -1.70
C ARG A 124 -16.68 -7.43 -2.72
N LEU A 125 -16.71 -8.30 -3.75
CA LEU A 125 -15.68 -8.34 -4.79
C LEU A 125 -15.52 -7.00 -5.53
N VAL A 126 -16.62 -6.32 -5.85
CA VAL A 126 -16.58 -5.07 -6.63
C VAL A 126 -15.87 -3.95 -5.86
N PRO A 127 -16.27 -3.58 -4.62
CA PRO A 127 -15.54 -2.59 -3.82
C PRO A 127 -14.08 -2.97 -3.58
N ARG A 128 -13.77 -4.24 -3.31
CA ARG A 128 -12.37 -4.71 -3.15
C ARG A 128 -11.55 -4.47 -4.41
N THR A 129 -12.10 -4.80 -5.58
CA THR A 129 -11.43 -4.60 -6.87
C THR A 129 -11.22 -3.12 -7.16
N LEU A 130 -12.21 -2.26 -6.89
CA LEU A 130 -12.07 -0.82 -7.06
C LEU A 130 -10.99 -0.23 -6.14
N MET A 131 -10.98 -0.61 -4.86
CA MET A 131 -9.92 -0.20 -3.92
C MET A 131 -8.54 -0.67 -4.41
N GLN A 132 -8.45 -1.91 -4.89
CA GLN A 132 -7.21 -2.47 -5.43
C GLN A 132 -6.69 -1.65 -6.62
N ILE A 133 -7.57 -1.26 -7.54
CA ILE A 133 -7.22 -0.42 -8.69
C ILE A 133 -6.65 0.93 -8.22
N VAL A 134 -7.28 1.55 -7.20
CA VAL A 134 -6.79 2.81 -6.63
C VAL A 134 -5.40 2.63 -6.02
N PHE A 135 -5.16 1.56 -5.25
CA PHE A 135 -3.85 1.30 -4.64
C PHE A 135 -2.76 1.04 -5.69
N LEU A 136 -3.07 0.24 -6.71
CA LEU A 136 -2.15 0.00 -7.83
C LEU A 136 -1.85 1.28 -8.61
N ALA A 137 -2.86 2.10 -8.89
CA ALA A 137 -2.65 3.38 -9.57
C ALA A 137 -1.75 4.31 -8.75
N ALA A 138 -1.93 4.34 -7.43
CA ALA A 138 -1.10 5.13 -6.53
C ALA A 138 0.37 4.66 -6.52
N THR A 139 0.62 3.36 -6.35
CA THR A 139 1.99 2.82 -6.34
C THR A 139 2.67 2.99 -7.70
N VAL A 140 1.97 2.72 -8.81
CA VAL A 140 2.47 2.91 -10.18
C VAL A 140 2.79 4.38 -10.45
N THR A 141 1.98 5.31 -9.95
CA THR A 141 2.26 6.76 -10.08
C THR A 141 3.58 7.13 -9.41
N VAL A 142 3.88 6.58 -8.22
CA VAL A 142 5.19 6.78 -7.57
C VAL A 142 6.32 6.19 -8.42
N VAL A 143 6.16 4.99 -8.99
CA VAL A 143 7.16 4.39 -9.89
C VAL A 143 7.42 5.27 -11.11
N ALA A 144 6.37 5.78 -11.74
CA ALA A 144 6.49 6.61 -12.94
C ALA A 144 7.18 7.95 -12.66
N ARG A 145 6.84 8.60 -11.55
CA ARG A 145 7.39 9.92 -11.19
C ARG A 145 8.82 9.85 -10.66
N THR A 146 9.19 8.78 -9.95
CA THR A 146 10.58 8.57 -9.48
C THR A 146 11.54 8.19 -10.60
N ARG A 147 11.05 7.73 -11.76
CA ARG A 147 11.87 7.53 -12.97
C ARG A 147 12.29 8.83 -13.64
N GLN A 148 11.50 9.89 -13.49
CA GLN A 148 11.68 11.15 -14.22
C GLN A 148 12.60 12.13 -13.49
N THR A 149 13.05 11.85 -12.26
CA THR A 149 14.01 12.70 -11.55
C THR A 149 15.40 12.42 -12.11
N PRO A 150 16.00 13.33 -12.91
CA PRO A 150 17.35 13.10 -13.42
C PRO A 150 18.33 13.12 -12.26
N ALA A 151 19.30 12.20 -12.29
CA ALA A 151 20.45 12.28 -11.40
C ALA A 151 21.13 13.63 -11.64
N LYS A 152 21.07 14.53 -10.65
CA LYS A 152 21.97 15.68 -10.65
C LYS A 152 23.39 15.11 -10.55
N LEU A 153 24.10 15.06 -11.67
CA LEU A 153 25.55 14.84 -11.67
C LEU A 153 26.18 15.96 -10.83
N PRO A 154 27.05 15.65 -9.86
CA PRO A 154 27.84 16.68 -9.21
C PRO A 154 28.71 17.38 -10.28
N ALA A 155 28.67 18.71 -10.28
CA ALA A 155 29.52 19.56 -11.10
C ALA A 155 30.96 19.55 -10.61
#